data_AF-V6U5E8-F1
#
_entry.id   AF-V6U5E8-F1
#
_cell.length_a   1.000
_cell.length_b   1.000
_cell.length_c   1.000
_cell.angle_alpha   90.00
_cell.angle_beta   90.00
_cell.angle_gamma   90.00
#
_symmetry.space_group_name_H-M   'P 1'
#
loop_
_entity.id
_entity.type
_entity.pdbx_description
1 polymer ?
#
loop_
_entity_poly.entity_id
_entity_poly.type
_entity_poly.pdbx_seq_one_letter_code
_entity_poly.pdbx_strand_id
1 'polypeptide(L)'
;AGCAKCSDEGVCVECDSSKYLTPTGQCVDKCEKLGSYYADGQRVCQPCDPSCASCVGASANQCSACPAGKVLQYTTEGAPENGGSCVDECTPGTGAGGCETCGAVIGGSRYCSRCSTSSEYPVNGVCKASTARAGECQTPDNKGGCTMCATGYFLLDGGCYQTSRQPGS
;
A
#
# COMPACT_ATOMS: atom_id res chain seq x y z
N ALA A 1 18.05 -25.83 3.47
CA ALA A 1 18.46 -26.18 2.10
C ALA A 1 18.51 -24.90 1.27
N GLY A 2 19.50 -24.75 0.38
CA GLY A 2 19.68 -23.51 -0.39
C GLY A 2 20.89 -22.66 0.01
N CYS A 3 21.81 -23.20 0.81
CA CYS A 3 23.03 -22.51 1.25
C CYS A 3 24.21 -22.98 0.41
N ALA A 4 24.91 -22.05 -0.22
CA ALA A 4 26.09 -22.31 -1.04
C ALA A 4 27.39 -22.31 -0.20
N LYS A 5 27.47 -21.44 0.82
CA LYS A 5 28.63 -21.36 1.74
C LYS A 5 28.20 -21.12 3.18
N CYS A 6 28.87 -21.81 4.10
CA CYS A 6 28.69 -21.64 5.54
C CYS A 6 29.94 -21.02 6.18
N SER A 7 29.75 -20.31 7.29
CA SER A 7 30.82 -19.94 8.23
C SER A 7 31.31 -21.15 9.02
N ASP A 8 32.40 -20.98 9.77
CA ASP A 8 32.96 -22.01 10.66
C ASP A 8 31.98 -22.43 11.78
N GLU A 9 31.01 -21.56 12.10
CA GLU A 9 29.94 -21.80 13.08
C GLU A 9 28.71 -22.49 12.47
N GLY A 10 28.76 -22.82 11.17
CA GLY A 10 27.66 -23.49 10.46
C GLY A 10 26.52 -22.57 10.03
N VAL A 11 26.70 -21.26 10.09
CA VAL A 11 25.71 -20.25 9.65
C VAL A 11 25.89 -19.99 8.16
N CYS A 12 24.80 -19.89 7.39
CA CYS A 12 24.92 -19.58 5.97
C CYS A 12 25.41 -18.14 5.77
N VAL A 13 26.41 -17.97 4.90
CA VAL A 13 26.96 -16.66 4.51
C VAL A 13 26.75 -16.36 3.02
N GLU A 14 26.38 -17.37 2.24
CA GLU A 14 26.06 -17.21 0.82
C GLU A 14 24.99 -18.24 0.43
N CYS A 15 23.88 -17.76 -0.12
CA CYS A 15 22.81 -18.64 -0.60
C CYS A 15 23.04 -19.04 -2.06
N ASP A 16 22.37 -20.12 -2.47
CA ASP A 16 22.28 -20.48 -3.89
C ASP A 16 21.68 -19.32 -4.71
N SER A 17 22.00 -19.27 -6.01
CA SER A 17 21.66 -18.14 -6.90
C SER A 17 20.16 -17.83 -7.04
N SER A 18 19.28 -18.73 -6.60
CA SER A 18 17.82 -18.59 -6.59
C SER A 18 17.23 -18.13 -5.25
N LYS A 19 18.07 -17.85 -4.25
CA LYS A 19 17.67 -17.54 -2.88
C LYS A 19 18.27 -16.22 -2.42
N TYR A 20 17.73 -15.73 -1.31
CA TYR A 20 18.16 -14.49 -0.66
C TYR A 20 18.64 -14.78 0.76
N LEU A 21 19.76 -14.16 1.14
CA LEU A 21 20.36 -14.31 2.46
C LEU A 21 19.65 -13.38 3.44
N THR A 22 19.07 -13.95 4.49
CA THR A 22 18.47 -13.20 5.59
C THR A 22 19.53 -12.76 6.61
N PRO A 23 19.25 -11.74 7.45
CA PRO A 23 20.18 -11.32 8.52
C PRO A 23 20.50 -12.41 9.55
N THR A 24 19.67 -13.45 9.64
CA THR A 24 19.87 -14.59 10.55
C THR A 24 20.66 -15.74 9.91
N GLY A 25 21.18 -15.55 8.69
CA GLY A 25 21.93 -16.59 7.98
C GLY A 25 21.06 -17.72 7.44
N GLN A 26 19.77 -17.45 7.19
CA GLN A 26 18.85 -18.36 6.51
C GLN A 26 18.68 -17.95 5.04
N CYS A 27 18.38 -18.91 4.17
CA CYS A 27 18.12 -18.67 2.74
C CYS A 27 16.63 -18.78 2.43
N VAL A 28 16.04 -17.72 1.91
CA VAL A 28 14.60 -17.62 1.58
C VAL A 28 14.38 -17.38 0.08
N ASP A 29 13.18 -17.66 -0.43
CA ASP A 29 12.86 -17.39 -1.84
C ASP A 29 12.75 -15.91 -2.18
N LYS A 30 12.34 -15.10 -1.20
CA LYS A 30 11.93 -13.71 -1.34
C LYS A 30 12.05 -13.01 0.01
N CYS A 31 12.68 -11.84 0.04
CA CYS A 31 12.86 -11.07 1.28
C CYS A 31 11.54 -10.50 1.81
N GLU A 32 10.60 -10.21 0.91
CA GLU A 32 9.30 -9.60 1.23
C GLU A 32 8.42 -10.54 2.09
N LYS A 33 8.71 -11.85 2.10
CA LYS A 33 8.05 -12.82 2.98
C LYS A 33 8.33 -12.55 4.47
N LEU A 34 9.40 -11.80 4.77
CA LEU A 34 9.74 -11.37 6.13
C LEU A 34 8.97 -10.10 6.53
N GLY A 35 8.14 -9.54 5.65
CA GLY A 35 7.32 -8.34 5.89
C GLY A 35 8.11 -7.06 5.77
N SER A 36 9.12 -6.87 6.62
CA SER A 36 9.87 -5.61 6.77
C SER A 36 11.26 -5.66 6.13
N TYR A 37 11.43 -6.48 5.09
CA TYR A 37 12.68 -6.63 4.37
C TYR A 37 12.47 -6.58 2.85
N TYR A 38 13.44 -5.99 2.16
CA TYR A 38 13.54 -5.98 0.70
C TYR A 38 14.86 -6.64 0.28
N ALA A 39 14.95 -7.07 -0.97
CA ALA A 39 16.19 -7.60 -1.52
C ALA A 39 17.07 -6.47 -2.08
N ASP A 40 18.32 -6.41 -1.65
CA ASP A 40 19.31 -5.56 -2.31
C ASP A 40 19.86 -6.19 -3.61
N GLY A 41 20.73 -5.45 -4.31
CA GLY A 41 21.38 -5.93 -5.54
C GLY A 41 22.31 -7.13 -5.35
N GLN A 42 22.62 -7.51 -4.11
CA GLN A 42 23.49 -8.64 -3.76
C GLN A 42 22.70 -9.88 -3.31
N ARG A 43 21.37 -9.87 -3.44
CA ARG A 43 20.47 -10.92 -2.94
C ARG A 43 20.53 -11.08 -1.41
N VAL A 44 20.77 -9.99 -0.69
CA VAL A 44 20.70 -9.95 0.77
C VAL A 44 19.43 -9.22 1.17
N CYS A 45 18.74 -9.74 2.18
CA CYS A 45 17.54 -9.11 2.72
C CYS A 45 17.94 -7.97 3.66
N GLN A 46 17.64 -6.75 3.24
CA GLN A 46 17.87 -5.53 3.99
C GLN A 46 16.57 -5.05 4.64
N PRO A 47 16.63 -4.51 5.87
CA PRO A 47 15.45 -3.97 6.52
C PRO A 47 14.90 -2.76 5.75
N CYS A 48 13.59 -2.61 5.75
CA CYS A 48 12.92 -1.41 5.26
C CYS A 48 13.23 -0.19 6.14
N ASP A 49 12.94 1.01 5.62
CA ASP A 49 12.86 2.21 6.46
C ASP A 49 11.85 1.99 7.61
N PRO A 50 12.14 2.43 8.85
CA PRO A 50 11.25 2.22 10.00
C PRO A 50 9.85 2.83 9.86
N SER A 51 9.65 3.78 8.94
CA SER A 51 8.34 4.35 8.64
C SER A 51 7.42 3.41 7.83
N CYS A 52 7.99 2.39 7.19
CA CYS A 52 7.26 1.43 6.36
C CYS A 52 6.94 0.14 7.14
N ALA A 53 5.77 -0.46 6.90
CA ALA A 53 5.52 -1.84 7.33
C ALA A 53 6.19 -2.85 6.38
N SER A 54 6.13 -2.55 5.08
CA SER A 54 6.81 -3.26 3.99
C SER A 54 7.29 -2.24 2.95
N CYS A 55 8.31 -2.60 2.17
CA CYS A 55 8.93 -1.69 1.21
C CYS A 55 9.32 -2.39 -0.09
N VAL A 56 9.56 -1.59 -1.13
CA VAL A 56 10.20 -1.99 -2.40
C VAL A 56 11.67 -1.58 -2.45
N GLY A 57 12.14 -0.82 -1.46
CA GLY A 57 13.51 -0.31 -1.38
C GLY A 57 13.82 0.34 -0.03
N ALA A 58 15.02 0.89 0.08
CA ALA A 58 15.58 1.38 1.35
C ALA A 58 14.92 2.65 1.90
N SER A 59 14.31 3.46 1.03
CA SER A 59 13.96 4.84 1.36
C SER A 59 12.54 4.95 1.95
N ALA A 60 12.31 5.97 2.79
CA ALA A 60 11.00 6.25 3.40
C ALA A 60 9.87 6.53 2.39
N ASN A 61 10.19 6.82 1.13
CA ASN A 61 9.23 6.98 0.03
C ASN A 61 9.12 5.74 -0.88
N GLN A 62 9.64 4.61 -0.44
CA GLN A 62 9.59 3.32 -1.13
C GLN A 62 8.81 2.29 -0.32
N CYS A 63 7.86 2.72 0.51
CA CYS A 63 6.95 1.83 1.22
C CYS A 63 5.98 1.14 0.22
N SER A 64 5.75 -0.16 0.39
CA SER A 64 4.69 -0.90 -0.30
C SER A 64 3.47 -1.14 0.60
N ALA A 65 3.65 -1.01 1.91
CA ALA A 65 2.58 -1.01 2.91
C ALA A 65 2.95 -0.14 4.11
N CYS A 66 1.94 0.45 4.73
CA CYS A 66 2.12 1.33 5.88
C CYS A 66 1.71 0.64 7.19
N PRO A 67 2.32 1.04 8.32
CA PRO A 67 1.83 0.65 9.64
C PRO A 67 0.38 1.08 9.85
N ALA A 68 -0.35 0.37 10.71
CA ALA A 68 -1.71 0.74 11.08
C ALA A 68 -1.77 2.18 11.61
N GLY A 69 -2.81 2.93 11.22
CA GLY A 69 -2.95 4.36 11.50
C GLY A 69 -2.27 5.27 10.46
N LYS A 70 -1.64 4.70 9.43
CA LYS A 70 -1.06 5.44 8.30
C LYS A 70 -1.54 4.87 6.97
N VAL A 71 -1.58 5.73 5.95
CA VAL A 71 -2.00 5.37 4.60
C VAL A 71 -0.88 5.63 3.59
N LEU A 72 -0.91 4.88 2.50
CA LEU A 72 0.15 4.96 1.51
C LEU A 72 -0.11 6.14 0.56
N GLN A 73 0.86 7.03 0.45
CA GLN A 73 0.92 8.05 -0.59
C GLN A 73 1.95 7.63 -1.64
N TYR A 74 1.49 7.16 -2.79
CA TYR A 74 2.34 6.65 -3.85
C TYR A 74 3.22 7.76 -4.42
N THR A 75 4.49 7.42 -4.68
CA THR A 75 5.44 8.33 -5.30
C THR A 75 5.02 8.67 -6.73
N THR A 76 4.35 7.74 -7.41
CA THR A 76 3.79 7.95 -8.73
C THR A 76 2.47 7.19 -8.83
N GLU A 77 1.38 7.93 -9.00
CA GLU A 77 0.05 7.33 -9.12
C GLU A 77 -0.03 6.38 -10.32
N GLY A 78 -0.52 5.15 -10.08
CA GLY A 78 -0.59 4.09 -11.08
C GLY A 78 0.69 3.25 -11.23
N ALA A 79 1.76 3.57 -10.51
CA ALA A 79 3.03 2.82 -10.51
C ALA A 79 3.36 2.28 -9.11
N PRO A 80 2.59 1.31 -8.58
CA PRO A 80 2.76 0.80 -7.22
C PRO A 80 4.12 0.14 -6.96
N GLU A 81 4.82 -0.29 -8.00
CA GLU A 81 6.17 -0.82 -7.95
C GLU A 81 7.22 0.19 -7.48
N ASN A 82 6.95 1.49 -7.59
CA ASN A 82 7.82 2.54 -7.07
C ASN A 82 7.62 2.78 -5.56
N GLY A 83 6.59 2.19 -4.97
CA GLY A 83 6.19 2.43 -3.59
C GLY A 83 5.70 3.86 -3.35
N GLY A 84 5.73 4.26 -2.08
CA GLY A 84 5.25 5.54 -1.62
C GLY A 84 5.73 5.89 -0.22
N SER A 85 5.24 7.02 0.30
CA SER A 85 5.47 7.46 1.67
C SER A 85 4.27 7.14 2.55
N CYS A 86 4.50 6.82 3.82
CA CYS A 86 3.41 6.62 4.77
C CYS A 86 3.00 7.94 5.42
N VAL A 87 1.80 8.41 5.06
CA VAL A 87 1.23 9.64 5.59
C VAL A 87 0.15 9.34 6.62
N ASP A 88 -0.29 10.38 7.32
CA ASP A 88 -1.38 10.23 8.28
C ASP A 88 -2.65 9.78 7.56
N GLU A 89 -3.39 8.90 8.23
CA GLU A 89 -4.66 8.39 7.73
C GLU A 89 -5.73 9.48 7.57
N CYS A 90 -6.89 9.09 7.04
CA CYS A 90 -8.00 10.01 6.80
C CYS A 90 -8.34 10.84 8.04
N THR A 91 -8.40 12.15 7.86
CA THR A 91 -8.95 13.10 8.82
C THR A 91 -10.17 13.80 8.21
N PRO A 92 -11.24 14.05 9.00
CA PRO A 92 -12.40 14.77 8.50
C PRO A 92 -12.02 16.16 7.99
N GLY A 93 -12.56 16.54 6.85
CA GLY A 93 -12.30 17.81 6.19
C GLY A 93 -13.45 18.22 5.28
N THR A 94 -13.61 19.52 5.04
CA THR A 94 -14.73 20.08 4.28
C THR A 94 -14.29 20.59 2.91
N GLY A 95 -15.23 20.74 1.97
CA GLY A 95 -14.96 21.28 0.64
C GLY A 95 -14.43 20.21 -0.33
N ALA A 96 -14.01 20.65 -1.52
CA ALA A 96 -13.52 19.76 -2.58
C ALA A 96 -12.28 18.98 -2.13
N GLY A 97 -12.28 17.67 -2.38
CA GLY A 97 -11.27 16.72 -1.89
C GLY A 97 -11.35 16.41 -0.40
N GLY A 98 -12.21 17.10 0.36
CA GLY A 98 -12.41 16.89 1.79
C GLY A 98 -13.23 15.64 2.08
N CYS A 99 -12.86 14.90 3.12
CA CYS A 99 -13.61 13.75 3.58
C CYS A 99 -14.57 14.11 4.72
N GLU A 100 -15.87 13.90 4.56
CA GLU A 100 -16.84 14.13 5.64
C GLU A 100 -16.73 13.04 6.70
N THR A 101 -16.55 11.78 6.29
CA THR A 101 -16.52 10.63 7.19
C THR A 101 -15.36 9.71 6.84
N CYS A 102 -14.45 9.53 7.80
CA CYS A 102 -13.33 8.58 7.72
C CYS A 102 -13.72 7.22 8.32
N GLY A 103 -14.75 6.58 7.75
CA GLY A 103 -15.36 5.37 8.31
C GLY A 103 -14.82 4.05 7.77
N ALA A 104 -14.14 4.06 6.61
CA ALA A 104 -13.64 2.85 5.99
C ALA A 104 -12.33 2.42 6.67
N VAL A 105 -12.28 1.21 7.22
CA VAL A 105 -11.11 0.69 7.93
C VAL A 105 -10.52 -0.49 7.17
N ILE A 106 -9.30 -0.32 6.65
CA ILE A 106 -8.58 -1.35 5.89
C ILE A 106 -7.18 -1.49 6.48
N GLY A 107 -6.80 -2.71 6.87
CA GLY A 107 -5.47 -2.96 7.44
C GLY A 107 -5.18 -2.21 8.76
N GLY A 108 -6.22 -1.75 9.47
CA GLY A 108 -6.08 -0.96 10.69
C GLY A 108 -5.91 0.54 10.47
N SER A 109 -5.97 1.02 9.22
CA SER A 109 -5.93 2.43 8.86
C SER A 109 -7.28 2.93 8.36
N ARG A 110 -7.59 4.20 8.65
CA ARG A 110 -8.84 4.87 8.24
C ARG A 110 -8.70 5.54 6.89
N TYR A 111 -9.73 5.33 6.08
CA TYR A 111 -9.88 5.86 4.73
C TYR A 111 -11.19 6.62 4.62
N CYS A 112 -11.29 7.48 3.62
CA CYS A 112 -12.53 8.20 3.39
C CYS A 112 -13.65 7.24 2.96
N SER A 113 -14.75 7.24 3.70
CA SER A 113 -15.98 6.51 3.36
C SER A 113 -17.04 7.44 2.76
N ARG A 114 -16.96 8.75 3.02
CA ARG A 114 -17.87 9.72 2.42
C ARG A 114 -17.22 11.08 2.22
N CYS A 115 -17.28 11.58 0.99
CA CYS A 115 -16.76 12.89 0.61
C CYS A 115 -17.68 14.02 1.05
N SER A 116 -17.08 15.17 1.35
CA SER A 116 -17.79 16.35 1.82
C SER A 116 -18.58 17.07 0.73
N THR A 117 -18.28 16.79 -0.54
CA THR A 117 -19.07 17.30 -1.66
C THR A 117 -19.90 16.18 -2.30
N SER A 118 -21.14 16.48 -2.65
CA SER A 118 -22.06 15.52 -3.25
C SER A 118 -21.66 15.06 -4.65
N SER A 119 -20.78 15.82 -5.31
CA SER A 119 -20.25 15.54 -6.65
C SER A 119 -18.93 14.75 -6.63
N GLU A 120 -18.50 14.27 -5.47
CA GLU A 120 -17.31 13.44 -5.29
C GLU A 120 -17.69 12.05 -4.79
N TYR A 121 -16.76 11.11 -4.93
CA TYR A 121 -16.82 9.80 -4.29
C TYR A 121 -15.42 9.33 -3.86
N PRO A 122 -15.31 8.48 -2.84
CA PRO A 122 -14.02 7.94 -2.42
C PRO A 122 -13.51 6.93 -3.44
N VAL A 123 -12.27 7.11 -3.89
CA VAL A 123 -11.50 6.14 -4.67
C VAL A 123 -10.22 5.85 -3.93
N ASN A 124 -9.99 4.57 -3.59
CA ASN A 124 -8.87 4.15 -2.74
C ASN A 124 -8.79 4.93 -1.42
N GLY A 125 -9.94 5.37 -0.89
CA GLY A 125 -10.01 6.13 0.35
C GLY A 125 -9.75 7.62 0.24
N VAL A 126 -9.62 8.17 -0.98
CA VAL A 126 -9.47 9.62 -1.22
C VAL A 126 -10.58 10.13 -2.12
N CYS A 127 -11.08 11.33 -1.81
CA CYS A 127 -12.17 11.94 -2.56
C CYS A 127 -11.73 12.38 -3.95
N LYS A 128 -12.45 11.91 -4.96
CA LYS A 128 -12.26 12.32 -6.36
C LYS A 128 -13.56 12.85 -6.93
N ALA A 129 -13.43 13.87 -7.77
CA ALA A 129 -14.57 14.45 -8.48
C ALA A 129 -15.17 13.43 -9.46
N SER A 130 -16.49 13.39 -9.51
CA SER A 130 -17.24 12.62 -10.49
C SER A 130 -17.10 13.22 -11.87
N THR A 131 -16.05 12.86 -12.58
CA THR A 131 -15.88 13.24 -14.00
C THR A 131 -16.44 12.14 -14.89
N ALA A 132 -17.15 12.51 -15.95
CA ALA A 132 -17.75 11.56 -16.90
C ALA A 132 -16.74 10.62 -17.60
N ARG A 133 -15.43 10.79 -17.37
CA ARG A 133 -14.35 10.01 -17.98
C ARG A 133 -13.50 9.21 -16.98
N ALA A 134 -13.70 9.37 -15.66
CA ALA A 134 -13.01 8.60 -14.62
C ALA A 134 -14.04 7.74 -13.89
N GLY A 135 -14.44 6.64 -14.52
CA GLY A 135 -15.60 5.83 -14.12
C GLY A 135 -15.30 4.78 -13.05
N GLU A 136 -14.56 5.09 -11.98
CA GLU A 136 -14.33 4.12 -10.88
C GLU A 136 -15.62 3.83 -10.11
N CYS A 137 -16.46 4.86 -9.96
CA CYS A 137 -17.83 4.73 -9.46
C CYS A 137 -18.81 4.71 -10.64
N GLN A 138 -19.48 3.57 -10.84
CA GLN A 138 -20.51 3.39 -11.88
C GLN A 138 -21.86 3.99 -11.47
N THR A 139 -22.14 4.05 -10.15
CA THR A 139 -23.39 4.61 -9.64
C THR A 139 -23.13 5.48 -8.42
N PRO A 140 -22.88 6.79 -8.61
CA PRO A 140 -22.76 7.74 -7.51
C PRO A 140 -24.07 7.83 -6.72
N ASP A 141 -23.97 7.96 -5.40
CA ASP A 141 -25.15 8.18 -4.54
C ASP A 141 -25.60 9.66 -4.50
N ASN A 142 -24.80 10.55 -5.10
CA ASN A 142 -24.95 12.01 -5.09
C ASN A 142 -24.95 12.61 -3.67
N LYS A 143 -24.27 11.96 -2.73
CA LYS A 143 -24.11 12.33 -1.32
C LYS A 143 -22.66 12.18 -0.84
N GLY A 144 -21.72 12.16 -1.78
CA GLY A 144 -20.30 11.98 -1.49
C GLY A 144 -19.84 10.53 -1.49
N GLY A 145 -20.61 9.61 -2.08
CA GLY A 145 -20.31 8.18 -2.09
C GLY A 145 -20.70 7.48 -3.38
N CYS A 146 -20.45 6.18 -3.39
CA CYS A 146 -20.71 5.27 -4.48
C CYS A 146 -21.54 4.07 -4.03
N THR A 147 -22.43 3.58 -4.89
CA THR A 147 -23.25 2.37 -4.65
C THR A 147 -22.89 1.20 -5.56
N MET A 148 -22.14 1.45 -6.64
CA MET A 148 -21.66 0.43 -7.55
C MET A 148 -20.34 0.86 -8.17
N CYS A 149 -19.31 0.03 -8.03
CA CYS A 149 -17.98 0.31 -8.57
C CYS A 149 -17.76 -0.36 -9.92
N ALA A 150 -16.75 0.13 -10.65
CA ALA A 150 -16.32 -0.45 -11.91
C ALA A 150 -15.62 -1.80 -11.72
N THR A 151 -15.47 -2.56 -12.80
CA THR A 151 -14.62 -3.76 -12.81
C THR A 151 -13.19 -3.42 -12.36
N GLY A 152 -12.61 -4.27 -11.51
CA GLY A 152 -11.30 -4.03 -10.90
C GLY A 152 -11.35 -3.22 -9.61
N TYR A 153 -12.55 -2.84 -9.17
CA TYR A 153 -12.80 -2.19 -7.90
C TYR A 153 -13.82 -2.99 -7.08
N PHE A 154 -13.65 -3.01 -5.76
CA PHE A 154 -14.67 -3.47 -4.83
C PHE A 154 -15.30 -2.28 -4.09
N LEU A 155 -16.58 -2.42 -3.75
CA LEU A 155 -17.30 -1.44 -2.95
C LEU A 155 -17.10 -1.72 -1.46
N LEU A 156 -16.68 -0.72 -0.70
CA LEU A 156 -16.58 -0.78 0.76
C LEU A 156 -16.97 0.57 1.36
N ASP A 157 -17.92 0.58 2.28
CA ASP A 157 -18.37 1.77 3.02
C ASP A 157 -18.62 3.01 2.13
N GLY A 158 -19.19 2.80 0.94
CA GLY A 158 -19.49 3.89 -0.01
C GLY A 158 -18.31 4.36 -0.87
N GLY A 159 -17.14 3.73 -0.77
CA GLY A 159 -15.97 3.99 -1.60
C GLY A 159 -15.63 2.84 -2.56
N CYS A 160 -14.94 3.16 -3.65
CA CYS A 160 -14.43 2.18 -4.61
C CYS A 160 -12.92 1.97 -4.43
N TYR A 161 -12.51 0.72 -4.20
CA TYR A 161 -11.12 0.37 -3.88
C TYR A 161 -10.57 -0.60 -4.91
N GLN A 162 -9.40 -0.29 -5.47
CA GLN A 162 -8.75 -1.14 -6.46
C GLN A 162 -8.36 -2.48 -5.86
N THR A 163 -8.59 -3.57 -6.59
CA THR A 163 -8.25 -4.92 -6.14
C THR A 163 -6.79 -5.30 -6.37
N SER A 164 -6.05 -4.50 -7.14
CA SER A 164 -4.67 -4.78 -7.57
C SER A 164 -3.60 -3.99 -6.81
N ARG A 165 -3.98 -3.10 -5.88
CA ARG A 165 -3.03 -2.26 -5.11
C ARG A 165 -3.56 -1.97 -3.71
N GLN A 166 -2.69 -1.43 -2.85
CA GLN A 166 -3.09 -0.94 -1.55
C GLN A 166 -3.90 0.37 -1.67
N PRO A 167 -4.89 0.60 -0.80
CA PRO A 167 -5.59 1.88 -0.73
C PRO A 167 -4.66 3.03 -0.33
N GLY A 168 -4.93 4.23 -0.84
CA GLY A 168 -4.00 5.35 -0.83
C GLY A 168 -4.14 6.25 -2.05
N SER A 169 -3.25 7.26 -2.14
CA SER A 169 -3.28 8.33 -3.16
C SER A 169 -1.96 8.59 -3.83
#